data_AF-A0A961EIM4-F1
#
_entry.id   AF-A0A961EIM4-F1
#
_cell.length_a   1.000
_cell.length_b   1.000
_cell.length_c   1.000
_cell.angle_alpha   90.00
_cell.angle_beta   90.00
_cell.angle_gamma   90.00
#
_symmetry.space_group_name_H-M   'P 1'
#
loop_
_entity.id
_entity.type
_entity.pdbx_description
1 polymer ?
#
loop_
_entity_poly.entity_id
_entity_poly.type
_entity_poly.pdbx_seq_one_letter_code
_entity_poly.pdbx_strand_id
1 'polypeptide(L)'
;AQFGGKYFCHDVRVIRLPRHGASLPVAISVSCSADRQCLGKITPEGVFIEQLEFEPGQYLPEITHRDLAGELTGSAQEAAAQVVKIDLSQPMDDVLAELTKHPIKTHVSLTGTLVVARDIAHAKIKERLDAGEPMPQYLKDHPVYYAGPAKTPEGMASGSFGPTTAGRMDSYVDQFQAAGGSKVMLAKGNRSKAVTDACAAHGGFYLGSIGGPAARLAQDCIKKVEVLEYPELGMEAVWKIEVED
;
A
#
# COMPACT_ATOMS: atom_id res chain seq x y z
N ALA A 1 -6.03 12.57 -4.03
CA ALA A 1 -5.62 12.08 -5.37
C ALA A 1 -5.43 10.55 -5.42
N GLN A 2 -6.24 9.75 -4.73
CA GLN A 2 -6.24 8.27 -4.82
C GLN A 2 -7.64 7.76 -4.44
N PHE A 3 -8.18 8.33 -3.37
CA PHE A 3 -9.51 8.04 -2.81
C PHE A 3 -10.57 9.07 -3.25
N GLY A 4 -10.66 9.35 -4.55
CA GLY A 4 -11.60 10.33 -5.11
C GLY A 4 -11.13 11.79 -5.07
N GLY A 5 -11.76 12.64 -5.87
CA GLY A 5 -11.47 14.08 -5.99
C GLY A 5 -10.95 14.51 -7.36
N LYS A 6 -10.49 15.77 -7.45
CA LYS A 6 -10.13 16.45 -8.71
C LYS A 6 -8.75 16.04 -9.28
N TYR A 7 -7.78 15.82 -8.40
CA TYR A 7 -6.37 15.72 -8.77
C TYR A 7 -5.99 14.29 -9.18
N PHE A 8 -6.55 13.78 -10.28
CA PHE A 8 -6.14 12.47 -10.83
C PHE A 8 -4.80 12.53 -11.57
N CYS A 9 -4.54 13.64 -12.26
CA CYS A 9 -3.26 13.93 -12.92
C CYS A 9 -2.74 15.29 -12.46
N HIS A 10 -1.42 15.42 -12.30
CA HIS A 10 -0.79 16.73 -12.11
C HIS A 10 -0.85 17.54 -13.40
N ASP A 11 -0.44 16.91 -14.51
CA ASP A 11 -0.50 17.46 -15.84
C ASP A 11 -0.56 16.35 -16.91
N VAL A 12 -0.56 16.75 -18.19
CA VAL A 12 -0.56 15.83 -19.33
C VAL A 12 0.49 16.29 -20.34
N ARG A 13 1.17 15.34 -20.98
CA ARG A 13 2.06 15.57 -22.14
C ARG A 13 1.62 14.69 -23.30
N VAL A 14 1.50 15.26 -24.49
CA VAL A 14 1.07 14.56 -25.71
C VAL A 14 2.08 14.81 -26.82
N ILE A 15 2.62 13.73 -27.38
CA ILE A 15 3.60 13.79 -28.47
C ILE A 15 3.00 13.06 -29.69
N ARG A 16 2.86 13.77 -30.81
CA ARG A 16 2.45 13.18 -32.09
C ARG A 16 3.69 12.84 -32.90
N LEU A 17 3.92 11.55 -33.13
CA LEU A 17 5.06 11.05 -33.93
C LEU A 17 4.62 10.66 -35.34
N PRO A 18 5.50 10.74 -36.36
CA PRO A 18 5.21 10.16 -37.67
C PRO A 18 4.97 8.65 -37.56
N ARG A 19 4.29 8.07 -38.57
CA ARG A 19 3.96 6.65 -38.61
C ARG A 19 3.94 6.14 -40.04
N HIS A 20 4.19 4.85 -40.22
CA HIS A 20 3.89 4.16 -41.47
C HIS A 20 2.38 4.18 -41.75
N GLY A 21 1.97 4.20 -43.03
CA GLY A 21 0.55 4.30 -43.41
C GLY A 21 -0.35 3.23 -42.78
N ALA A 22 0.17 2.00 -42.67
CA ALA A 22 -0.51 0.83 -42.11
C ALA A 22 -0.35 0.65 -40.58
N SER A 23 0.24 1.61 -39.85
CA SER A 23 0.50 1.49 -38.41
C SER A 23 -0.03 2.70 -37.66
N LEU A 24 -0.59 2.50 -36.47
CA LEU A 24 -1.01 3.55 -35.54
C LEU A 24 -0.72 3.13 -34.09
N PRO A 25 0.56 3.10 -33.68
CA PRO A 25 0.89 2.83 -32.29
C PRO A 25 0.41 3.98 -31.40
N VAL A 26 -0.22 3.63 -30.28
CA VAL A 26 -0.63 4.57 -29.23
C VAL A 26 -0.10 4.03 -27.91
N ALA A 27 0.58 4.88 -27.15
CA ALA A 27 1.11 4.55 -25.83
C ALA A 27 0.58 5.55 -24.80
N ILE A 28 0.21 5.03 -23.63
CA ILE A 28 -0.16 5.83 -22.46
C ILE A 28 0.75 5.35 -21.33
N SER A 29 1.42 6.30 -20.67
CA SER A 29 2.33 6.04 -19.56
C SER A 29 2.19 7.14 -18.52
N VAL A 30 2.64 6.87 -17.30
CA VAL A 30 2.58 7.81 -16.17
C VAL A 30 3.90 7.82 -15.43
N SER A 31 4.27 8.99 -14.92
CA SER A 31 5.17 9.06 -13.77
C SER A 31 4.33 9.09 -12.50
N CYS A 32 4.75 8.36 -11.47
CA CYS A 32 4.00 8.22 -10.23
C CYS A 32 4.43 9.28 -9.20
N SER A 33 3.87 9.24 -7.99
CA SER A 33 4.28 10.16 -6.91
C SER A 33 5.77 10.06 -6.54
N ALA A 34 6.44 8.96 -6.91
CA ALA A 34 7.89 8.84 -6.85
C ALA A 34 8.52 9.21 -8.22
N ASP A 35 8.25 10.44 -8.68
CA ASP A 35 8.77 11.04 -9.91
C ASP A 35 10.27 11.32 -9.77
N ARG A 36 11.11 10.52 -10.44
CA ARG A 36 12.55 10.39 -10.14
C ARG A 36 13.36 10.28 -11.42
N GLN A 37 13.59 11.41 -12.05
CA GLN A 37 14.52 11.60 -13.16
C GLN A 37 15.56 12.66 -12.76
N CYS A 38 16.75 12.56 -13.34
CA CYS A 38 17.81 13.53 -13.15
C CYS A 38 18.68 13.53 -14.41
N LEU A 39 18.73 14.66 -15.10
CA LEU A 39 19.61 14.84 -16.26
C LEU A 39 21.07 14.99 -15.79
N GLY A 40 22.00 14.56 -16.64
CA GLY A 40 23.43 14.76 -16.43
C GLY A 40 24.11 15.09 -17.75
N LYS A 41 25.22 15.83 -17.68
CA LYS A 41 26.07 16.09 -18.85
C LYS A 41 27.53 16.14 -18.46
N ILE A 42 28.39 15.77 -19.40
CA ILE A 42 29.84 15.87 -19.29
C ILE A 42 30.31 16.81 -20.39
N THR A 43 31.12 17.80 -20.02
CA THR A 43 31.70 18.79 -20.93
C THR A 43 33.19 18.96 -20.60
N PRO A 44 33.96 19.70 -21.43
CA PRO A 44 35.36 20.01 -21.09
C PRO A 44 35.53 20.71 -19.74
N GLU A 45 34.50 21.40 -19.24
CA GLU A 45 34.49 22.10 -17.95
C GLU A 45 34.22 21.17 -16.75
N GLY A 46 33.72 19.95 -16.97
CA GLY A 46 33.51 18.97 -15.91
C GLY A 46 32.26 18.11 -16.06
N VAL A 47 31.82 17.55 -14.93
CA VAL A 47 30.63 16.70 -14.81
C VAL A 47 29.53 17.50 -14.12
N PHE A 48 28.35 17.53 -14.74
CA PHE A 48 27.20 18.29 -14.28
C PHE A 48 26.01 17.37 -14.08
N ILE A 49 25.26 17.63 -13.03
CA ILE A 49 24.01 16.94 -12.69
C ILE A 49 22.90 17.97 -12.49
N GLU A 50 21.68 17.62 -12.89
CA GLU A 50 20.50 18.43 -12.67
C GLU A 50 20.29 18.70 -11.18
N GLN A 51 20.11 19.97 -10.84
CA GLN A 51 19.84 20.39 -9.48
C GLN A 51 18.36 20.16 -9.18
N LEU A 52 18.08 19.24 -8.24
CA LEU A 52 16.76 19.05 -7.67
C LEU A 52 16.51 20.04 -6.51
N GLU A 53 15.29 20.02 -5.99
CA GLU A 53 14.90 20.75 -4.78
C GLU A 53 15.54 20.11 -3.53
N PHE A 54 16.19 20.93 -2.69
CA PHE A 54 16.83 20.51 -1.43
C PHE A 54 16.05 20.97 -0.19
N GLU A 55 15.13 21.93 -0.33
CA GLU A 55 14.31 22.46 0.76
C GLU A 55 12.81 22.23 0.51
N PRO A 56 12.34 20.97 0.35
CA PRO A 56 10.95 20.69 0.00
C PRO A 56 9.93 21.13 1.06
N GLY A 57 10.39 21.44 2.29
CA GLY A 57 9.54 21.96 3.36
C GLY A 57 8.84 23.28 3.01
N GLN A 58 9.40 24.07 2.09
CA GLN A 58 8.78 25.32 1.64
C GLN A 58 7.44 25.14 0.90
N TYR A 59 7.16 23.93 0.38
CA TYR A 59 5.89 23.61 -0.28
C TYR A 59 4.83 23.10 0.71
N LEU A 60 5.15 22.97 2.00
CA LEU A 60 4.15 22.61 3.00
C LEU A 60 3.19 23.79 3.22
N PRO A 61 1.86 23.57 3.11
CA PRO A 61 0.89 24.62 3.38
C PRO A 61 0.84 24.93 4.89
N GLU A 62 0.40 26.14 5.23
CA GLU A 62 0.08 26.51 6.62
C GLU A 62 -1.07 25.67 7.19
N ILE A 63 -2.00 25.26 6.31
CA ILE A 63 -3.13 24.38 6.63
C ILE A 63 -2.61 22.99 7.01
N THR A 64 -2.92 22.55 8.23
CA THR A 64 -2.52 21.25 8.76
C THR A 64 -3.62 20.20 8.58
N HIS A 65 -3.28 18.94 8.89
CA HIS A 65 -4.25 17.85 8.93
C HIS A 65 -5.41 18.10 9.91
N ARG A 66 -5.19 18.89 10.98
CA ARG A 66 -6.23 19.27 11.94
C ARG A 66 -7.23 20.26 11.36
N ASP A 67 -6.76 21.13 10.47
CA ASP A 67 -7.58 22.13 9.79
C ASP A 67 -8.39 21.48 8.66
N LEU A 68 -7.76 20.59 7.88
CA LEU A 68 -8.42 19.78 6.84
C LEU A 68 -9.51 18.87 7.39
N ALA A 69 -9.28 18.34 8.59
CA ALA A 69 -10.29 17.61 9.35
C ALA A 69 -11.52 18.53 9.58
N GLY A 70 -11.30 19.78 10.00
CA GLY A 70 -12.40 20.72 10.27
C GLY A 70 -13.18 21.21 9.05
N GLU A 71 -12.56 21.38 7.89
CA GLU A 71 -13.24 21.88 6.68
C GLU A 71 -14.14 20.84 5.99
N LEU A 72 -13.85 19.54 6.13
CA LEU A 72 -14.68 18.47 5.56
C LEU A 72 -16.00 18.25 6.34
N THR A 73 -16.07 18.69 7.60
CA THR A 73 -17.19 18.38 8.51
C THR A 73 -17.79 19.58 9.23
N GLY A 74 -17.19 20.78 9.15
CA GLY A 74 -17.64 21.98 9.85
C GLY A 74 -17.01 22.18 11.24
N SER A 75 -16.20 21.24 11.75
CA SER A 75 -15.36 21.43 12.95
C SER A 75 -14.22 20.40 13.07
N ALA A 76 -13.04 20.84 13.54
CA ALA A 76 -11.84 20.00 13.69
C ALA A 76 -11.99 18.86 14.72
N GLN A 77 -12.92 19.01 15.67
CA GLN A 77 -13.24 17.99 16.68
C GLN A 77 -13.96 16.77 16.08
N GLU A 78 -14.81 16.97 15.06
CA GLU A 78 -15.65 15.91 14.47
C GLU A 78 -14.89 15.03 13.47
N ALA A 79 -13.87 15.56 12.80
CA ALA A 79 -13.06 14.79 11.87
C ALA A 79 -11.91 14.01 12.54
N ALA A 80 -11.41 14.47 13.69
CA ALA A 80 -10.62 13.61 14.58
C ALA A 80 -11.47 12.47 15.21
N ALA A 81 -12.79 12.68 15.35
CA ALA A 81 -13.74 11.67 15.82
C ALA A 81 -14.19 10.67 14.73
N GLN A 82 -13.83 10.86 13.45
CA GLN A 82 -14.25 10.00 12.33
C GLN A 82 -13.25 8.92 11.91
N VAL A 83 -12.01 8.96 12.40
CA VAL A 83 -11.06 7.87 12.12
C VAL A 83 -11.36 6.72 13.08
N VAL A 84 -11.83 5.61 12.53
CA VAL A 84 -12.15 4.43 13.32
C VAL A 84 -10.85 3.71 13.66
N LYS A 85 -10.54 3.61 14.95
CA LYS A 85 -9.38 2.86 15.43
C LYS A 85 -9.72 1.37 15.43
N ILE A 86 -8.88 0.58 14.77
CA ILE A 86 -9.00 -0.88 14.70
C ILE A 86 -7.80 -1.48 15.42
N ASP A 87 -8.09 -2.20 16.51
CA ASP A 87 -7.10 -2.97 17.25
C ASP A 87 -6.91 -4.35 16.60
N LEU A 88 -5.76 -4.53 15.95
CA LEU A 88 -5.35 -5.76 15.27
C LEU A 88 -4.71 -6.80 16.22
N SER A 89 -4.62 -6.51 17.51
CA SER A 89 -4.20 -7.50 18.52
C SER A 89 -5.33 -8.44 18.94
N GLN A 90 -6.58 -8.11 18.59
CA GLN A 90 -7.75 -8.95 18.81
C GLN A 90 -7.77 -10.17 17.87
N PRO A 91 -8.51 -11.23 18.22
CA PRO A 91 -8.81 -12.33 17.30
C PRO A 91 -9.39 -11.84 15.96
N MET A 92 -9.06 -12.52 14.86
CA MET A 92 -9.50 -12.11 13.51
C MET A 92 -11.03 -11.96 13.40
N ASP A 93 -11.81 -12.82 14.05
CA ASP A 93 -13.27 -12.73 14.03
C ASP A 93 -13.79 -11.44 14.65
N ASP A 94 -13.13 -10.93 15.71
CA ASP A 94 -13.50 -9.67 16.36
C ASP A 94 -13.10 -8.47 15.49
N VAL A 95 -11.95 -8.54 14.81
CA VAL A 95 -11.53 -7.52 13.83
C VAL A 95 -12.53 -7.45 12.68
N LEU A 96 -12.97 -8.59 12.14
CA LEU A 96 -13.98 -8.66 11.07
C LEU A 96 -15.34 -8.13 11.55
N ALA A 97 -15.76 -8.48 12.78
CA ALA A 97 -17.00 -7.99 13.36
C ALA A 97 -16.99 -6.46 13.53
N GLU A 98 -15.85 -5.87 13.90
CA GLU A 98 -15.70 -4.42 13.96
C GLU A 98 -15.75 -3.78 12.56
N LEU A 99 -14.97 -4.28 11.60
CA LEU A 99 -14.95 -3.76 10.22
C LEU A 99 -16.32 -3.83 9.55
N THR A 100 -17.13 -4.84 9.86
CA THR A 100 -18.49 -5.02 9.32
C THR A 100 -19.45 -3.88 9.71
N LYS A 101 -19.19 -3.17 10.81
CA LYS A 101 -20.04 -2.06 11.26
C LYS A 101 -19.92 -0.83 10.38
N HIS A 102 -18.89 -0.76 9.54
CA HIS A 102 -18.51 0.45 8.82
C HIS A 102 -18.71 0.32 7.31
N PRO A 103 -19.30 1.33 6.63
CA PRO A 103 -19.43 1.30 5.18
C PRO A 103 -18.08 1.50 4.47
N ILE A 104 -18.04 1.19 3.17
CA ILE A 104 -16.88 1.50 2.33
C ILE A 104 -16.58 3.01 2.35
N LYS A 105 -15.30 3.37 2.16
CA LYS A 105 -14.73 4.73 2.28
C LYS A 105 -14.57 5.24 3.71
N THR A 106 -14.98 4.49 4.74
CA THR A 106 -14.64 4.82 6.13
C THR A 106 -13.13 4.83 6.31
N HIS A 107 -12.61 5.89 6.94
CA HIS A 107 -11.19 6.00 7.26
C HIS A 107 -10.92 5.22 8.55
N VAL A 108 -9.98 4.27 8.47
CA VAL A 108 -9.55 3.46 9.61
C VAL A 108 -8.08 3.74 9.93
N SER A 109 -7.73 3.61 11.21
CA SER A 109 -6.37 3.69 11.74
C SER A 109 -6.07 2.39 12.46
N LEU A 110 -4.90 1.80 12.19
CA LEU A 110 -4.64 0.39 12.50
C LEU A 110 -3.50 0.29 13.51
N THR A 111 -3.75 -0.38 14.63
CA THR A 111 -2.72 -0.64 15.64
C THR A 111 -2.65 -2.13 15.93
N GLY A 112 -1.45 -2.71 15.90
CA GLY A 112 -1.21 -4.11 16.23
C GLY A 112 -0.34 -4.83 15.19
N THR A 113 -0.56 -6.13 15.01
CA THR A 113 0.28 -6.96 14.14
C THR A 113 -0.26 -7.01 12.72
N LEU A 114 0.64 -6.87 11.74
CA LEU A 114 0.40 -7.22 10.34
C LEU A 114 1.38 -8.29 9.88
N VAL A 115 0.90 -9.20 9.03
CA VAL A 115 1.78 -10.06 8.23
C VAL A 115 1.99 -9.40 6.88
N VAL A 116 3.25 -9.30 6.45
CA VAL A 116 3.59 -8.76 5.14
C VAL A 116 3.89 -9.90 4.20
N ALA A 117 3.19 -9.95 3.06
CA ALA A 117 3.46 -10.90 1.99
C ALA A 117 3.05 -10.30 0.65
N ARG A 118 3.79 -10.62 -0.41
CA ARG A 118 3.48 -10.15 -1.78
C ARG A 118 3.79 -11.22 -2.82
N ASP A 119 3.89 -10.82 -4.07
CA ASP A 119 3.96 -11.62 -5.29
C ASP A 119 4.56 -13.05 -5.11
N ILE A 120 5.85 -13.18 -4.77
CA ILE A 120 6.50 -14.51 -4.68
C ILE A 120 6.03 -15.30 -3.45
N ALA A 121 5.86 -14.65 -2.30
CA ALA A 121 5.34 -15.30 -1.10
C ALA A 121 3.92 -15.85 -1.31
N HIS A 122 3.05 -15.09 -2.01
CA HIS A 122 1.71 -15.56 -2.38
C HIS A 122 1.78 -16.77 -3.32
N ALA A 123 2.69 -16.76 -4.30
CA ALA A 123 2.89 -17.91 -5.19
C ALA A 123 3.31 -19.17 -4.41
N LYS A 124 4.28 -19.07 -3.50
CA LYS A 124 4.70 -20.20 -2.65
C LYS A 124 3.56 -20.72 -1.76
N ILE A 125 2.78 -19.84 -1.16
CA ILE A 125 1.65 -20.24 -0.32
C ILE A 125 0.56 -20.90 -1.16
N LYS A 126 0.33 -20.42 -2.39
CA LYS A 126 -0.58 -21.07 -3.33
C LYS A 126 -0.10 -22.47 -3.69
N GLU A 127 1.18 -22.64 -4.01
CA GLU A 127 1.77 -23.96 -4.31
C GLU A 127 1.55 -24.96 -3.16
N ARG A 128 1.70 -24.50 -1.90
CA ARG A 128 1.41 -25.30 -0.70
C ARG A 128 -0.06 -25.72 -0.64
N LEU A 129 -1.00 -24.79 -0.85
CA LEU A 129 -2.43 -25.12 -0.87
C LEU A 129 -2.79 -26.08 -2.00
N ASP A 130 -2.23 -25.88 -3.20
CA ASP A 130 -2.44 -26.76 -4.34
C ASP A 130 -1.89 -28.18 -4.09
N ALA A 131 -0.82 -28.29 -3.28
CA ALA A 131 -0.27 -29.57 -2.80
C ALA A 131 -1.07 -30.20 -1.64
N GLY A 132 -2.14 -29.55 -1.18
CA GLY A 132 -2.99 -30.03 -0.08
C GLY A 132 -2.49 -29.68 1.33
N GLU A 133 -1.47 -28.83 1.45
CA GLU A 133 -1.04 -28.30 2.75
C GLU A 133 -2.06 -27.29 3.30
N PRO A 134 -2.13 -27.14 4.64
CA PRO A 134 -3.02 -26.16 5.24
C PRO A 134 -2.54 -24.72 4.99
N MET A 135 -3.50 -23.78 5.01
CA MET A 135 -3.22 -22.35 5.05
C MET A 135 -2.29 -22.01 6.23
N PRO A 136 -1.18 -21.28 6.02
CA PRO A 136 -0.32 -20.86 7.11
C PRO A 136 -1.08 -20.07 8.18
N GLN A 137 -0.87 -20.45 9.44
CA GLN A 137 -1.62 -19.90 10.57
C GLN A 137 -1.51 -18.37 10.68
N TYR A 138 -0.34 -17.81 10.36
CA TYR A 138 -0.11 -16.37 10.37
C TYR A 138 -0.97 -15.60 9.34
N LEU A 139 -1.42 -16.21 8.24
CA LEU A 139 -2.35 -15.59 7.28
C LEU A 139 -3.81 -15.68 7.72
N LYS A 140 -4.11 -16.53 8.70
CA LYS A 140 -5.44 -16.68 9.31
C LYS A 140 -5.60 -15.69 10.47
N ASP A 141 -4.55 -15.55 11.27
CA ASP A 141 -4.59 -14.79 12.52
C ASP A 141 -4.37 -13.28 12.34
N HIS A 142 -3.73 -12.85 11.24
CA HIS A 142 -3.34 -11.45 11.05
C HIS A 142 -3.74 -10.92 9.67
N PRO A 143 -4.05 -9.61 9.55
CA PRO A 143 -4.24 -8.99 8.25
C PRO A 143 -2.96 -9.06 7.40
N VAL A 144 -3.15 -9.16 6.09
CA VAL A 144 -2.06 -9.33 5.13
C VAL A 144 -1.76 -8.01 4.42
N TYR A 145 -0.63 -7.40 4.75
CA TYR A 145 -0.10 -6.20 4.12
C TYR A 145 0.73 -6.55 2.89
N TYR A 146 0.33 -6.08 1.71
CA TYR A 146 1.12 -6.30 0.51
C TYR A 146 2.18 -5.21 0.39
N ALA A 147 3.41 -5.53 0.79
CA ALA A 147 4.54 -4.62 0.72
C ALA A 147 5.87 -5.38 0.64
N GLY A 148 6.95 -4.67 0.33
CA GLY A 148 8.33 -5.16 0.48
C GLY A 148 9.20 -4.03 1.04
N PRO A 149 9.96 -4.26 2.12
CA PRO A 149 10.67 -3.18 2.79
C PRO A 149 11.93 -2.78 2.02
N ALA A 150 12.27 -1.50 2.06
CA ALA A 150 13.62 -1.06 1.76
C ALA A 150 14.59 -1.44 2.90
N LYS A 151 15.89 -1.32 2.67
CA LYS A 151 16.91 -1.53 3.70
C LYS A 151 16.66 -0.62 4.90
N THR A 152 16.73 -1.17 6.11
CA THR A 152 16.61 -0.43 7.36
C THR A 152 17.87 0.40 7.61
N PRO A 153 17.76 1.73 7.77
CA PRO A 153 18.87 2.57 8.22
C PRO A 153 19.33 2.20 9.64
N GLU A 154 20.60 2.44 9.94
CA GLU A 154 21.12 2.22 11.30
C GLU A 154 20.36 3.07 12.33
N GLY A 155 19.99 2.44 13.46
CA GLY A 155 19.25 3.10 14.53
C GLY A 155 17.75 3.32 14.28
N MET A 156 17.21 2.93 13.12
CA MET A 156 15.78 3.03 12.79
C MET A 156 15.07 1.69 12.98
N ALA A 157 13.77 1.74 13.31
CA ALA A 157 12.93 0.54 13.44
C ALA A 157 12.65 -0.14 12.08
N SER A 158 12.56 0.65 11.01
CA SER A 158 12.17 0.18 9.68
C SER A 158 12.80 1.03 8.58
N GLY A 159 13.06 0.40 7.42
CA GLY A 159 13.29 1.14 6.17
C GLY A 159 11.98 1.66 5.59
N SER A 160 12.05 2.46 4.52
CA SER A 160 10.83 2.89 3.80
C SER A 160 9.98 1.68 3.39
N PHE A 161 8.69 1.66 3.78
CA PHE A 161 7.88 0.44 3.71
C PHE A 161 6.41 0.71 3.32
N GLY A 162 6.21 1.27 2.14
CA GLY A 162 4.88 1.58 1.60
C GLY A 162 4.19 0.38 0.90
N PRO A 163 2.87 0.50 0.62
CA PRO A 163 2.09 -0.57 0.01
C PRO A 163 2.49 -0.82 -1.45
N THR A 164 2.30 -2.06 -1.91
CA THR A 164 2.36 -2.44 -3.33
C THR A 164 0.97 -2.55 -3.95
N THR A 165 0.91 -2.67 -5.29
CA THR A 165 -0.35 -2.74 -6.04
C THR A 165 -1.14 -3.99 -5.67
N ALA A 166 -2.35 -3.80 -5.14
CA ALA A 166 -3.22 -4.87 -4.68
C ALA A 166 -3.66 -5.83 -5.81
N GLY A 167 -3.96 -5.26 -6.99
CA GLY A 167 -4.47 -5.99 -8.15
C GLY A 167 -3.63 -7.19 -8.59
N ARG A 168 -2.32 -7.21 -8.31
CA ARG A 168 -1.44 -8.34 -8.67
C ARG A 168 -1.69 -9.60 -7.82
N MET A 169 -2.34 -9.44 -6.67
CA MET A 169 -2.67 -10.55 -5.76
C MET A 169 -4.15 -10.98 -5.89
N ASP A 170 -4.91 -10.42 -6.84
CA ASP A 170 -6.35 -10.69 -6.96
C ASP A 170 -6.68 -12.17 -7.20
N SER A 171 -5.85 -12.88 -7.96
CA SER A 171 -6.06 -14.30 -8.29
C SER A 171 -5.91 -15.26 -7.10
N TYR A 172 -5.34 -14.81 -5.97
CA TYR A 172 -5.14 -15.64 -4.79
C TYR A 172 -6.26 -15.51 -3.76
N VAL A 173 -7.03 -14.41 -3.80
CA VAL A 173 -7.92 -14.01 -2.69
C VAL A 173 -8.98 -15.06 -2.40
N ASP A 174 -9.71 -15.51 -3.42
CA ASP A 174 -10.81 -16.46 -3.23
C ASP A 174 -10.31 -17.79 -2.63
N GLN A 175 -9.26 -18.38 -3.22
CA GLN A 175 -8.66 -19.62 -2.72
C GLN A 175 -8.15 -19.46 -1.28
N PHE A 176 -7.50 -18.33 -0.97
CA PHE A 176 -6.95 -18.09 0.36
C PHE A 176 -8.07 -17.91 1.40
N GLN A 177 -9.12 -17.16 1.07
CA GLN A 177 -10.25 -16.92 1.95
C GLN A 177 -11.11 -18.16 2.17
N ALA A 178 -11.26 -19.00 1.15
CA ALA A 178 -11.89 -20.32 1.26
C ALA A 178 -11.12 -21.25 2.21
N ALA A 179 -9.78 -21.14 2.24
CA ALA A 179 -8.92 -21.84 3.20
C ALA A 179 -8.80 -21.13 4.57
N GLY A 180 -9.55 -20.05 4.78
CA GLY A 180 -9.62 -19.30 6.05
C GLY A 180 -8.52 -18.26 6.27
N GLY A 181 -7.66 -18.00 5.28
CA GLY A 181 -6.61 -16.97 5.34
C GLY A 181 -6.96 -15.70 4.56
N SER A 182 -6.13 -14.67 4.68
CA SER A 182 -6.26 -13.41 3.90
C SER A 182 -7.66 -12.75 4.02
N LYS A 183 -8.28 -12.85 5.20
CA LYS A 183 -9.60 -12.26 5.46
C LYS A 183 -9.55 -10.74 5.46
N VAL A 184 -8.48 -10.14 5.98
CA VAL A 184 -8.23 -8.70 5.90
C VAL A 184 -6.96 -8.46 5.10
N MET A 185 -7.06 -7.63 4.06
CA MET A 185 -5.96 -7.33 3.14
C MET A 185 -5.68 -5.83 3.14
N LEU A 186 -4.42 -5.43 3.21
CA LEU A 186 -3.99 -4.03 3.21
C LEU A 186 -3.00 -3.79 2.06
N ALA A 187 -3.29 -2.86 1.16
CA ALA A 187 -2.43 -2.55 0.01
C ALA A 187 -2.88 -1.24 -0.66
N LYS A 188 -2.39 -0.92 -1.86
CA LYS A 188 -2.85 0.26 -2.64
C LYS A 188 -3.45 -0.10 -4.00
N GLY A 189 -4.33 0.76 -4.48
CA GLY A 189 -4.93 0.69 -5.81
C GLY A 189 -6.26 -0.05 -5.83
N ASN A 190 -7.03 0.16 -6.89
CA ASN A 190 -8.28 -0.56 -7.13
C ASN A 190 -8.02 -2.04 -7.43
N ARG A 191 -9.02 -2.87 -7.15
CA ARG A 191 -9.00 -4.32 -7.36
C ARG A 191 -10.10 -4.75 -8.32
N SER A 192 -9.96 -5.95 -8.87
CA SER A 192 -10.95 -6.56 -9.75
C SER A 192 -12.23 -6.97 -9.01
N LYS A 193 -13.30 -7.18 -9.77
CA LYS A 193 -14.58 -7.68 -9.26
C LYS A 193 -14.45 -9.03 -8.55
N ALA A 194 -13.50 -9.89 -8.96
CA ALA A 194 -13.26 -11.18 -8.32
C ALA A 194 -12.96 -11.06 -6.82
N VAL A 195 -12.26 -9.99 -6.42
CA VAL A 195 -11.98 -9.72 -5.00
C VAL A 195 -13.22 -9.24 -4.26
N THR A 196 -14.05 -8.42 -4.91
CA THR A 196 -15.35 -8.02 -4.33
C THR A 196 -16.22 -9.24 -4.08
N ASP A 197 -16.29 -10.16 -5.04
CA ASP A 197 -17.11 -11.36 -4.94
C ASP A 197 -16.57 -12.33 -3.89
N ALA A 198 -15.24 -12.51 -3.81
CA ALA A 198 -14.59 -13.32 -2.79
C ALA A 198 -14.85 -12.75 -1.37
N CYS A 199 -14.65 -11.44 -1.18
CA CYS A 199 -14.94 -10.80 0.10
C CYS A 199 -16.41 -10.96 0.52
N ALA A 200 -17.35 -10.86 -0.43
CA ALA A 200 -18.78 -11.08 -0.17
C ALA A 200 -19.09 -12.55 0.19
N ALA A 201 -18.45 -13.51 -0.47
CA ALA A 201 -18.64 -14.93 -0.21
C ALA A 201 -18.05 -15.37 1.14
N HIS A 202 -16.91 -14.78 1.53
CA HIS A 202 -16.09 -15.28 2.64
C HIS A 202 -15.99 -14.33 3.83
N GLY A 203 -16.70 -13.20 3.81
CA GLY A 203 -16.67 -12.18 4.87
C GLY A 203 -15.34 -11.45 4.99
N GLY A 204 -14.67 -11.18 3.87
CA GLY A 204 -13.35 -10.53 3.82
C GLY A 204 -13.41 -9.01 3.62
N PHE A 205 -12.30 -8.32 3.90
CA PHE A 205 -12.13 -6.87 3.74
C PHE A 205 -10.85 -6.52 3.00
N TYR A 206 -10.93 -5.51 2.14
CA TYR A 206 -9.78 -4.84 1.56
C TYR A 206 -9.69 -3.40 2.09
N LEU A 207 -8.57 -3.09 2.72
CA LEU A 207 -8.21 -1.77 3.24
C LEU A 207 -7.20 -1.12 2.30
N GLY A 208 -7.54 0.09 1.83
CA GLY A 208 -6.67 0.87 0.96
C GLY A 208 -5.73 1.76 1.77
N SER A 209 -4.43 1.47 1.74
CA SER A 209 -3.39 2.38 2.25
C SER A 209 -3.00 3.41 1.19
N ILE A 210 -2.52 4.58 1.63
CA ILE A 210 -2.01 5.62 0.74
C ILE A 210 -0.72 5.14 0.08
N GLY A 211 -0.71 5.06 -1.25
CA GLY A 211 0.49 4.72 -2.02
C GLY A 211 1.43 5.92 -2.14
N GLY A 212 2.72 5.74 -1.84
CA GLY A 212 3.74 6.80 -2.01
C GLY A 212 4.52 7.17 -0.75
N PRO A 213 3.90 7.53 0.40
CA PRO A 213 4.57 8.09 1.57
C PRO A 213 5.29 7.04 2.43
N ALA A 214 6.09 6.16 1.81
CA ALA A 214 6.73 5.00 2.44
C ALA A 214 7.69 5.38 3.59
N ALA A 215 8.37 6.52 3.47
CA ALA A 215 9.29 7.01 4.51
C ALA A 215 8.54 7.47 5.77
N ARG A 216 7.40 8.16 5.61
CA ARG A 216 6.56 8.60 6.74
C ARG A 216 5.91 7.41 7.44
N LEU A 217 5.40 6.43 6.68
CA LEU A 217 4.90 5.18 7.27
C LEU A 217 5.97 4.46 8.10
N ALA A 218 7.20 4.39 7.60
CA ALA A 218 8.30 3.74 8.31
C ALA A 218 8.72 4.50 9.59
N GLN A 219 8.73 5.83 9.53
CA GLN A 219 9.14 6.68 10.64
C GLN A 219 8.07 6.75 11.74
N ASP A 220 6.81 6.94 11.34
CA ASP A 220 5.74 7.30 12.25
C ASP A 220 4.93 6.06 12.69
N CYS A 221 4.71 5.09 11.80
CA CYS A 221 3.74 4.01 12.04
C CYS A 221 4.37 2.64 12.36
N ILE A 222 5.49 2.27 11.73
CA ILE A 222 6.07 0.92 11.87
C ILE A 222 7.08 0.87 13.02
N LYS A 223 6.79 0.07 14.04
CA LYS A 223 7.56 0.01 15.29
C LYS A 223 8.54 -1.15 15.33
N LYS A 224 8.26 -2.23 14.59
CA LYS A 224 9.07 -3.45 14.57
C LYS A 224 8.94 -4.18 13.25
N VAL A 225 10.02 -4.79 12.77
CA VAL A 225 10.05 -5.61 11.56
C VAL A 225 10.86 -6.88 11.80
N GLU A 226 10.25 -8.04 11.55
CA GLU A 226 10.88 -9.35 11.70
C GLU A 226 10.59 -10.21 10.46
N VAL A 227 11.58 -10.98 9.99
CA VAL A 227 11.34 -12.00 8.96
C VAL A 227 10.62 -13.18 9.61
N LEU A 228 9.50 -13.60 9.02
CA LEU A 228 8.67 -14.70 9.51
C LEU A 228 8.90 -15.99 8.72
N GLU A 229 8.96 -15.90 7.39
CA GLU A 229 9.17 -17.06 6.50
C GLU A 229 9.85 -16.62 5.19
N TYR A 230 10.51 -17.57 4.53
CA TYR A 230 11.20 -17.39 3.24
C TYR A 230 12.27 -16.27 3.21
N PRO A 231 13.23 -16.25 4.16
CA PRO A 231 14.30 -15.23 4.19
C PRO A 231 15.11 -15.16 2.89
N GLU A 232 15.19 -16.26 2.13
CA GLU A 232 15.86 -16.35 0.85
C GLU A 232 15.25 -15.45 -0.25
N LEU A 233 14.01 -14.98 -0.07
CA LEU A 233 13.31 -14.11 -1.01
C LEU A 233 13.66 -12.61 -0.85
N GLY A 234 14.54 -12.26 0.09
CA GLY A 234 14.92 -10.88 0.34
C GLY A 234 13.71 -10.03 0.70
N MET A 235 13.49 -8.92 -0.02
CA MET A 235 12.36 -8.01 0.25
C MET A 235 10.97 -8.63 0.03
N GLU A 236 10.89 -9.79 -0.65
CA GLU A 236 9.64 -10.54 -0.85
C GLU A 236 9.43 -11.70 0.13
N ALA A 237 10.26 -11.80 1.18
CA ALA A 237 10.02 -12.69 2.30
C ALA A 237 8.65 -12.39 2.96
N VAL A 238 8.17 -13.33 3.77
CA VAL A 238 7.05 -13.06 4.68
C VAL A 238 7.62 -12.34 5.89
N TRP A 239 7.07 -11.18 6.23
CA TRP A 239 7.46 -10.41 7.40
C TRP A 239 6.33 -10.37 8.42
N LYS A 240 6.69 -10.16 9.69
CA LYS A 240 5.77 -9.77 10.74
C LYS A 240 6.15 -8.36 11.19
N ILE A 241 5.19 -7.46 11.21
CA ILE A 241 5.41 -6.07 11.66
C ILE A 241 4.43 -5.68 12.74
N GLU A 242 4.89 -4.80 13.63
CA GLU A 242 4.06 -4.10 14.60
C GLU A 242 3.85 -2.67 14.12
N VAL A 243 2.59 -2.24 14.04
CA VAL A 243 2.20 -0.91 13.59
C VAL A 243 1.35 -0.20 14.64
N GLU A 244 1.41 1.12 14.61
CA GLU A 244 0.58 2.00 15.41
C GLU A 244 0.16 3.20 14.55
N ASP A 245 -1.14 3.48 14.59
CA ASP A 245 -1.85 4.56 13.90
C ASP A 245 -1.80 4.54 12.35
#